data_AF-A0A532TTV2-F1
#
_entry.id   AF-A0A532TTV2-F1
#
_cell.length_a   1.000
_cell.length_b   1.000
_cell.length_c   1.000
_cell.angle_alpha   90.00
_cell.angle_beta   90.00
_cell.angle_gamma   90.00
#
_symmetry.space_group_name_H-M   'P 1'
#
loop_
_entity.id
_entity.type
_entity.pdbx_description
1 polymer ?
#
loop_
_entity_poly.entity_id
_entity_poly.type
_entity_poly.pdbx_seq_one_letter_code
_entity_poly.pdbx_strand_id
1 'polypeptide(L)'
;MEPIITEEKIFNLLGCIYYGNPFHFAPPWSYENEIGLLWKRYMNLAKTYKNFLNKNNVNPNIGYEVHIEPKEFQDTKNFYIFVGIEVFSFEFVPLEMIIKKLPKTKYLNFTTKADDFKTCGNIYSEWLPSSEYEQSYPYIIEAYEHPRYKGLTDKESEIDWYIPIKKRNESDNE
;
A
#
# COMPACT_ATOMS: atom_id res chain seq x y z
N MET A 1 8.63 -12.16 -12.62
CA MET A 1 9.12 -12.89 -11.43
C MET A 1 7.95 -13.68 -10.88
N GLU A 2 8.15 -14.90 -10.35
CA GLU A 2 7.04 -15.63 -9.72
C GLU A 2 6.69 -14.98 -8.38
N PRO A 3 5.40 -14.78 -8.07
CA PRO A 3 4.99 -14.18 -6.81
C PRO A 3 5.24 -15.13 -5.64
N ILE A 4 5.60 -14.58 -4.48
CA ILE A 4 5.94 -15.33 -3.26
C ILE A 4 4.80 -15.14 -2.25
N ILE A 5 4.40 -16.22 -1.60
CA ILE A 5 3.43 -16.15 -0.49
C ILE A 5 4.20 -15.91 0.81
N THR A 6 3.82 -14.88 1.56
CA THR A 6 4.40 -14.57 2.87
C THR A 6 3.83 -15.45 3.97
N GLU A 7 4.52 -15.51 5.10
CA GLU A 7 3.89 -15.85 6.37
C GLU A 7 2.82 -14.81 6.75
N GLU A 8 1.98 -15.14 7.72
CA GLU A 8 0.99 -14.19 8.24
C GLU A 8 1.67 -12.96 8.85
N LYS A 9 1.29 -11.76 8.39
CA LYS A 9 1.82 -10.49 8.87
C LYS A 9 0.70 -9.50 9.17
N ILE A 10 0.94 -8.64 10.15
CA ILE A 10 0.16 -7.43 10.43
C ILE A 10 1.01 -6.25 9.96
N PHE A 11 0.41 -5.30 9.25
CA PHE A 11 1.02 -3.99 9.01
C PHE A 11 0.43 -2.98 9.99
N ASN A 12 1.30 -2.42 10.83
CA ASN A 12 0.96 -1.32 11.75
C ASN A 12 1.45 -0.01 11.13
N LEU A 13 0.57 0.69 10.41
CA LEU A 13 0.95 1.85 9.63
C LEU A 13 0.59 3.16 10.33
N LEU A 14 1.44 4.17 10.16
CA LEU A 14 1.22 5.54 10.60
C LEU A 14 1.49 6.51 9.43
N GLY A 15 0.54 7.40 9.15
CA GLY A 15 0.62 8.21 7.95
C GLY A 15 -0.59 9.11 7.71
N CYS A 16 -0.86 9.44 6.45
CA CYS A 16 -1.98 10.27 6.03
C CYS A 16 -3.00 9.46 5.24
N ILE A 17 -4.27 9.90 5.24
CA ILE A 17 -5.33 9.28 4.44
C ILE A 17 -6.00 10.30 3.52
N TYR A 18 -6.50 9.81 2.40
CA TYR A 18 -7.40 10.48 1.47
C TYR A 18 -8.59 9.55 1.19
N TYR A 19 -9.79 10.11 1.02
CA TYR A 19 -10.96 9.39 0.52
C TYR A 19 -11.55 10.16 -0.65
N GLY A 20 -11.74 9.47 -1.78
CA GLY A 20 -12.29 10.06 -3.00
C GLY A 20 -11.71 9.40 -4.25
N ASN A 21 -11.92 10.03 -5.40
CA ASN A 21 -11.28 9.64 -6.65
C ASN A 21 -9.82 10.11 -6.61
N PRO A 22 -8.82 9.21 -6.60
CA PRO A 22 -7.42 9.58 -6.49
C PRO A 22 -6.79 10.11 -7.78
N PHE A 23 -7.56 10.13 -8.87
CA PHE A 23 -7.13 10.54 -10.22
C PHE A 23 -8.04 11.63 -10.80
N HIS A 24 -8.69 12.42 -9.94
CA HIS A 24 -9.61 13.45 -10.41
C HIS A 24 -8.85 14.66 -10.96
N PHE A 25 -7.79 15.11 -10.29
CA PHE A 25 -6.99 16.24 -10.79
C PHE A 25 -5.98 15.86 -11.88
N ALA A 26 -5.41 14.65 -11.83
CA ALA A 26 -4.39 14.20 -12.77
C ALA A 26 -4.41 12.66 -12.89
N PRO A 27 -3.86 12.08 -13.97
CA PRO A 27 -3.87 10.63 -14.16
C PRO A 27 -3.04 9.88 -13.10
N PRO A 28 -3.13 8.53 -13.07
CA PRO A 28 -2.19 7.70 -12.32
C PRO A 28 -0.73 8.05 -12.63
N TRP A 29 0.17 7.84 -11.66
CA TRP A 29 1.61 8.14 -11.78
C TRP A 29 1.95 9.62 -11.99
N SER A 30 1.11 10.52 -11.48
CA SER A 30 1.36 11.95 -11.44
C SER A 30 1.65 12.44 -10.02
N TYR A 31 2.61 13.35 -9.87
CA TYR A 31 2.82 14.07 -8.61
C TYR A 31 1.72 15.08 -8.28
N GLU A 32 0.85 15.39 -9.25
CA GLU A 32 -0.20 16.40 -9.15
C GLU A 32 -1.58 15.81 -8.84
N ASN A 33 -1.72 14.48 -8.89
CA ASN A 33 -2.93 13.82 -8.45
C ASN A 33 -3.03 13.80 -6.91
N GLU A 34 -4.16 13.35 -6.41
CA GLU A 34 -4.46 13.35 -4.98
C GLU A 34 -3.50 12.47 -4.17
N ILE A 35 -2.99 11.39 -4.76
CA ILE A 35 -1.96 10.51 -4.16
C ILE A 35 -0.62 11.25 -4.03
N GLY A 36 -0.16 11.89 -5.11
CA GLY A 36 1.08 12.68 -5.10
C GLY A 36 1.04 13.82 -4.09
N LEU A 37 -0.11 14.51 -3.99
CA LEU A 37 -0.35 15.55 -2.99
C LEU A 37 -0.40 14.99 -1.56
N LEU A 38 -0.95 13.79 -1.37
CA LEU A 38 -0.97 13.08 -0.09
C LEU A 38 0.44 12.71 0.35
N TRP A 39 1.27 12.16 -0.54
CA TRP A 39 2.70 11.91 -0.28
C TRP A 39 3.44 13.20 0.09
N LYS A 40 3.22 14.29 -0.66
CA LYS A 40 3.83 15.60 -0.35
C LYS A 40 3.46 16.08 1.06
N ARG A 41 2.19 15.92 1.46
CA ARG A 41 1.72 16.24 2.82
C ARG A 41 2.44 15.38 3.86
N TYR A 42 2.44 14.06 3.67
CA TYR A 42 3.11 13.12 4.57
C TYR A 42 4.60 13.45 4.72
N MET A 43 5.32 13.70 3.61
CA MET A 43 6.75 14.01 3.64
C MET A 43 7.07 15.32 4.38
N ASN A 44 6.18 16.32 4.34
CA ASN A 44 6.33 17.53 5.14
C ASN A 44 6.14 17.25 6.63
N LEU A 45 5.11 16.48 7.00
CA LEU A 45 4.92 16.05 8.39
C LEU A 45 6.08 15.17 8.87
N ALA A 46 6.62 14.31 8.01
CA ALA A 46 7.75 13.45 8.34
C ALA A 46 9.02 14.24 8.65
N LYS A 47 9.22 15.39 7.99
CA LYS A 47 10.29 16.34 8.35
C LYS A 47 10.03 16.98 9.72
N THR A 48 8.80 17.41 10.00
CA THR A 48 8.40 18.00 11.29
C THR A 48 8.59 17.02 12.45
N TYR A 49 8.16 15.77 12.28
CA TYR A 49 8.18 14.73 13.32
C TYR A 49 9.36 13.75 13.18
N LYS A 50 10.44 14.15 12.49
CA LYS A 50 11.58 13.28 12.12
C LYS A 50 12.14 12.48 13.29
N ASN A 51 12.35 13.10 14.45
CA ASN A 51 12.95 12.43 15.60
C ASN A 51 12.07 11.30 16.14
N PHE A 52 10.75 11.49 16.13
CA PHE A 52 9.79 10.48 16.54
C PHE A 52 9.72 9.35 15.52
N LEU A 53 9.54 9.68 14.24
CA LEU A 53 9.41 8.68 13.18
C LEU A 53 10.69 7.85 13.02
N ASN A 54 11.88 8.45 13.09
CA ASN A 54 13.15 7.71 13.00
C ASN A 54 13.32 6.68 14.11
N LYS A 55 12.75 6.92 15.30
CA LYS A 55 12.82 5.98 16.43
C LYS A 55 11.77 4.89 16.37
N ASN A 56 10.63 5.17 15.72
CA ASN A 56 9.46 4.30 15.74
C ASN A 56 9.24 3.52 14.43
N ASN A 57 9.93 3.89 13.35
CA ASN A 57 9.80 3.24 12.04
C ASN A 57 10.42 1.83 12.05
N VAL A 58 9.67 0.84 11.56
CA VAL A 58 10.14 -0.54 11.38
C VAL A 58 11.27 -0.64 10.37
N ASN A 59 11.16 0.08 9.25
CA ASN A 59 12.21 0.17 8.25
C ASN A 59 12.27 1.58 7.67
N PRO A 60 13.33 2.37 7.97
CA PRO A 60 13.45 3.75 7.51
C PRO A 60 13.57 3.91 5.98
N ASN A 61 13.80 2.82 5.25
CA ASN A 61 13.97 2.83 3.79
C ASN A 61 12.67 2.51 3.03
N ILE A 62 11.58 2.17 3.70
CA ILE A 62 10.33 1.76 3.04
C ILE A 62 9.21 2.75 3.35
N GLY A 63 8.58 3.27 2.30
CA GLY A 63 7.28 3.93 2.36
C GLY A 63 6.18 3.00 1.86
N TYR A 64 4.99 3.11 2.43
CA TYR A 64 3.82 2.31 2.05
C TYR A 64 2.71 3.19 1.50
N GLU A 65 2.07 2.73 0.43
CA GLU A 65 0.82 3.22 -0.11
C GLU A 65 -0.21 2.09 -0.09
N VAL A 66 -1.42 2.35 0.40
CA VAL A 66 -2.49 1.35 0.51
C VAL A 66 -3.71 1.87 -0.21
N HIS A 67 -4.20 1.09 -1.17
CA HIS A 67 -5.46 1.33 -1.85
C HIS A 67 -6.50 0.40 -1.24
N ILE A 68 -7.52 0.97 -0.59
CA ILE A 68 -8.59 0.22 0.05
C ILE A 68 -9.91 0.54 -0.68
N GLU A 69 -10.58 -0.50 -1.14
CA GLU A 69 -11.88 -0.42 -1.79
C GLU A 69 -12.99 -0.46 -0.71
N PRO A 70 -13.75 0.63 -0.52
CA PRO A 70 -14.91 0.62 0.36
C PRO A 70 -16.06 -0.21 -0.24
N LYS A 71 -17.12 -0.48 0.55
CA LYS A 71 -18.28 -1.27 0.07
C LYS A 71 -18.94 -0.65 -1.16
N GLU A 72 -19.01 0.68 -1.20
CA GLU A 72 -19.56 1.49 -2.28
C GLU A 72 -18.57 1.73 -3.44
N PHE A 73 -17.41 1.07 -3.46
CA PHE A 73 -16.39 1.26 -4.48
C PHE A 73 -16.95 1.01 -5.89
N GLN A 74 -17.80 -0.01 -6.07
CA GLN A 74 -18.32 -0.36 -7.38
C GLN A 74 -19.13 0.78 -8.02
N ASP A 75 -19.84 1.57 -7.20
CA ASP A 75 -20.66 2.69 -7.64
C ASP A 75 -19.88 4.00 -7.74
N THR A 76 -18.99 4.24 -6.78
CA THR A 76 -18.32 5.54 -6.62
C THR A 76 -16.96 5.63 -7.29
N LYS A 77 -16.28 4.49 -7.46
CA LYS A 77 -14.85 4.41 -7.81
C LYS A 77 -13.93 5.22 -6.88
N ASN A 78 -14.39 5.51 -5.66
CA ASN A 78 -13.61 6.19 -4.63
C ASN A 78 -12.81 5.18 -3.82
N PHE A 79 -11.56 5.50 -3.53
CA PHE A 79 -10.70 4.70 -2.66
C PHE A 79 -10.51 5.41 -1.32
N TYR A 80 -10.25 4.63 -0.27
CA TYR A 80 -9.38 5.15 0.79
C TYR A 80 -7.93 4.91 0.38
N ILE A 81 -7.17 5.99 0.17
CA ILE A 81 -5.73 5.94 -0.05
C ILE A 81 -5.04 6.28 1.26
N PHE A 82 -4.15 5.41 1.71
CA PHE A 82 -3.27 5.68 2.83
C PHE A 82 -1.81 5.76 2.34
N VAL A 83 -1.03 6.71 2.85
CA VAL A 83 0.43 6.73 2.63
C VAL A 83 1.16 6.96 3.95
N GLY A 84 2.29 6.29 4.15
CA GLY A 84 3.06 6.44 5.38
C GLY A 84 4.16 5.40 5.55
N ILE A 85 4.42 5.03 6.80
CA ILE A 85 5.45 4.05 7.20
C ILE A 85 4.86 3.00 8.13
N GLU A 86 5.53 1.86 8.24
CA GLU A 86 5.26 0.86 9.28
C GLU A 86 5.94 1.28 10.59
N VAL A 87 5.26 1.15 11.73
CA VAL A 87 5.76 1.54 13.05
C VAL A 87 5.62 0.43 14.09
N PHE A 88 6.51 0.43 15.09
CA PHE A 88 6.47 -0.54 16.19
C PHE A 88 5.41 -0.22 17.26
N SER A 89 5.08 1.05 17.44
CA SER A 89 4.20 1.52 18.52
C SER A 89 3.29 2.67 18.07
N PHE A 90 2.15 2.80 18.76
CA PHE A 90 1.17 3.89 18.59
C PHE A 90 1.08 4.80 19.82
N GLU A 91 2.06 4.76 20.73
CA GLU A 91 2.06 5.52 21.99
C GLU A 91 1.89 7.04 21.76
N PHE A 92 2.48 7.57 20.70
CA PHE A 92 2.29 8.94 20.26
C PHE A 92 1.87 8.96 18.80
N VAL A 93 0.84 9.73 18.48
CA VAL A 93 0.35 9.94 17.11
C VAL A 93 0.16 11.44 16.89
N PRO A 94 0.88 12.05 15.93
CA PRO A 94 0.61 13.43 15.53
C PRO A 94 -0.86 13.61 15.13
N LEU A 95 -1.43 14.77 15.48
CA LEU A 95 -2.85 15.08 15.19
C LEU A 95 -3.20 14.94 13.70
N GLU A 96 -2.25 15.28 12.83
CA GLU A 96 -2.42 15.25 11.37
C GLU A 96 -2.22 13.85 10.76
N MET A 97 -1.79 12.87 11.57
CA MET A 97 -1.55 11.50 11.14
C MET A 97 -2.61 10.55 11.70
N ILE A 98 -2.81 9.44 10.99
CA ILE A 98 -3.79 8.42 11.32
C ILE A 98 -3.09 7.06 11.36
N ILE A 99 -3.55 6.22 12.27
CA ILE A 99 -3.15 4.82 12.36
C ILE A 99 -3.96 3.99 11.36
N LYS A 100 -3.29 3.10 10.64
CA LYS A 100 -3.93 2.01 9.90
C LYS A 100 -3.31 0.68 10.32
N LYS A 101 -4.05 -0.09 11.12
CA LYS A 101 -3.70 -1.48 11.44
C LYS A 101 -4.42 -2.39 10.46
N LEU A 102 -3.68 -3.04 9.57
CA LEU A 102 -4.25 -3.99 8.61
C LEU A 102 -4.44 -5.37 9.26
N PRO A 103 -5.43 -6.16 8.80
CA PRO A 103 -5.66 -7.51 9.32
C PRO A 103 -4.41 -8.40 9.25
N LYS A 104 -4.32 -9.35 10.18
CA LYS A 104 -3.32 -10.41 10.12
C LYS A 104 -3.71 -11.37 9.00
N THR A 105 -2.88 -11.49 7.98
CA THR A 105 -3.13 -12.37 6.83
C THR A 105 -1.82 -12.71 6.14
N LYS A 106 -1.84 -13.73 5.28
CA LYS A 106 -0.78 -13.95 4.30
C LYS A 106 -0.94 -12.96 3.15
N TYR A 107 0.17 -12.67 2.48
CA TYR A 107 0.19 -11.81 1.31
C TYR A 107 0.82 -12.54 0.13
N LEU A 108 0.27 -12.31 -1.05
CA LEU A 108 1.00 -12.52 -2.30
C LEU A 108 1.91 -11.32 -2.50
N ASN A 109 3.22 -11.55 -2.52
CA ASN A 109 4.25 -10.53 -2.69
C ASN A 109 4.96 -10.69 -4.03
N PHE A 110 5.04 -9.62 -4.82
CA PHE A 110 5.78 -9.59 -6.07
C PHE A 110 6.29 -8.18 -6.37
N THR A 111 7.33 -8.08 -7.19
CA THR A 111 7.95 -6.81 -7.57
C THR A 111 7.65 -6.50 -9.04
N THR A 112 7.30 -5.25 -9.32
CA THR A 112 7.17 -4.71 -10.69
C THR A 112 8.14 -3.57 -10.90
N LYS A 113 8.42 -3.25 -12.17
CA LYS A 113 8.91 -1.91 -12.53
C LYS A 113 7.75 -0.90 -12.45
N ALA A 114 8.05 0.38 -12.24
CA ALA A 114 7.03 1.41 -12.07
C ALA A 114 6.10 1.58 -13.28
N ASP A 115 6.54 1.20 -14.49
CA ASP A 115 5.73 1.24 -15.72
C ASP A 115 5.14 -0.13 -16.13
N ASP A 116 5.32 -1.18 -15.31
CA ASP A 116 4.82 -2.52 -15.57
C ASP A 116 3.44 -2.77 -14.94
N PHE A 117 2.41 -2.21 -15.57
CA PHE A 117 1.01 -2.45 -15.19
C PHE A 117 0.52 -3.85 -15.55
N LYS A 118 1.22 -4.53 -16.46
CA LYS A 118 0.78 -5.83 -16.99
C LYS A 118 0.92 -6.90 -15.92
N THR A 119 1.98 -6.86 -15.11
CA THR A 119 2.17 -7.83 -14.03
C THR A 119 1.02 -7.79 -13.02
N CYS A 120 0.59 -6.61 -12.57
CA CYS A 120 -0.57 -6.51 -11.67
C CYS A 120 -1.86 -7.03 -12.33
N GLY A 121 -2.10 -6.71 -13.61
CA GLY A 121 -3.24 -7.24 -14.36
C GLY A 121 -3.25 -8.78 -14.41
N ASN A 122 -2.11 -9.38 -14.74
CA ASN A 122 -1.95 -10.83 -14.82
C ASN A 122 -2.17 -11.54 -13.49
N ILE A 123 -1.85 -10.91 -12.36
CA ILE A 123 -2.12 -11.49 -11.04
C ILE A 123 -3.62 -11.70 -10.84
N TYR A 124 -4.46 -10.73 -11.21
CA TYR A 124 -5.91 -10.83 -11.09
C TYR A 124 -6.57 -11.65 -12.20
N SER A 125 -6.05 -11.61 -13.43
CA SER A 125 -6.65 -12.31 -14.57
C SER A 125 -6.20 -13.76 -14.74
N GLU A 126 -5.01 -14.12 -14.23
CA GLU A 126 -4.41 -15.44 -14.45
C GLU A 126 -4.01 -16.13 -13.14
N TRP A 127 -3.16 -15.52 -12.32
CA TRP A 127 -2.58 -16.19 -11.15
C TRP A 127 -3.62 -16.50 -10.07
N LEU A 128 -4.37 -15.50 -9.60
CA LEU A 128 -5.41 -15.71 -8.56
C LEU A 128 -6.48 -16.71 -9.03
N PRO A 129 -7.06 -16.59 -10.26
CA PRO A 129 -8.02 -17.56 -10.78
C PRO A 129 -7.50 -19.00 -10.88
N SER A 130 -6.21 -19.19 -11.17
CA SER A 130 -5.60 -20.53 -11.33
C SER A 130 -5.01 -21.11 -10.03
N SER A 131 -4.86 -20.28 -8.99
CA SER A 131 -4.34 -20.68 -7.68
C SER A 131 -5.43 -21.23 -6.74
N GLU A 132 -5.02 -21.89 -5.65
CA GLU A 132 -5.90 -22.27 -4.54
C GLU A 132 -6.31 -21.09 -3.62
N TYR A 133 -5.80 -19.89 -3.92
CA TYR A 133 -5.98 -18.68 -3.13
C TYR A 133 -7.00 -17.73 -3.75
N GLU A 134 -7.50 -16.84 -2.91
CA GLU A 134 -8.29 -15.67 -3.29
C GLU A 134 -7.86 -14.46 -2.45
N GLN A 135 -8.23 -13.27 -2.91
CA GLN A 135 -7.97 -12.05 -2.14
C GLN A 135 -8.83 -12.05 -0.86
N SER A 136 -8.18 -11.92 0.30
CA SER A 136 -8.87 -12.02 1.60
C SER A 136 -9.50 -10.71 2.07
N TYR A 137 -8.97 -9.57 1.62
CA TYR A 137 -9.46 -8.25 1.98
C TYR A 137 -9.41 -7.30 0.78
N PRO A 138 -10.34 -6.32 0.68
CA PRO A 138 -10.46 -5.44 -0.47
C PRO A 138 -9.44 -4.29 -0.40
N TYR A 139 -8.16 -4.62 -0.29
CA TYR A 139 -7.07 -3.66 -0.37
C TYR A 139 -5.84 -4.28 -1.02
N ILE A 140 -4.94 -3.41 -1.49
CA ILE A 140 -3.58 -3.74 -1.90
C ILE A 140 -2.60 -2.77 -1.26
N ILE A 141 -1.35 -3.20 -1.12
CA ILE A 141 -0.27 -2.37 -0.59
C ILE A 141 0.83 -2.28 -1.65
N GLU A 142 1.29 -1.08 -1.92
CA GLU A 142 2.53 -0.79 -2.64
C GLU A 142 3.59 -0.39 -1.61
N ALA A 143 4.78 -0.99 -1.70
CA ALA A 143 5.92 -0.66 -0.88
C ALA A 143 7.06 -0.11 -1.75
N TYR A 144 7.46 1.12 -1.44
CA TYR A 144 8.51 1.86 -2.12
C TYR A 144 9.78 1.78 -1.28
N GLU A 145 10.70 0.89 -1.65
CA GLU A 145 11.96 0.69 -0.92
C GLU A 145 13.12 1.46 -1.56
N HIS A 146 13.83 2.28 -0.79
CA HIS A 146 15.10 2.87 -1.20
C HIS A 146 16.24 1.83 -1.08
N PRO A 147 17.14 1.68 -2.08
CA PRO A 147 17.31 2.52 -3.26
C PRO A 147 16.60 2.02 -4.54
N ARG A 148 15.79 0.96 -4.45
CA ARG A 148 15.13 0.36 -5.61
C ARG A 148 14.07 1.28 -6.22
N TYR A 149 13.33 2.01 -5.41
CA TYR A 149 12.42 3.07 -5.83
C TYR A 149 13.15 4.41 -5.92
N LYS A 150 13.17 4.99 -7.13
CA LYS A 150 13.87 6.23 -7.46
C LYS A 150 12.91 7.37 -7.83
N GLY A 151 11.61 7.11 -7.80
CA GLY A 151 10.55 8.04 -8.13
C GLY A 151 9.71 7.61 -9.34
N LEU A 152 8.55 8.26 -9.51
CA LEU A 152 7.52 7.88 -10.50
C LEU A 152 8.01 7.95 -11.97
N THR A 153 9.03 8.78 -12.25
CA THR A 153 9.51 9.02 -13.61
C THR A 153 10.75 8.19 -13.98
N ASP A 154 11.35 7.50 -13.01
CA ASP A 154 12.49 6.62 -13.26
C ASP A 154 11.97 5.22 -13.57
N LYS A 155 12.21 4.76 -14.80
CA LYS A 155 11.75 3.46 -15.28
C LYS A 155 12.44 2.30 -14.58
N GLU A 156 13.59 2.54 -13.95
CA GLU A 156 14.27 1.52 -13.16
C GLU A 156 13.69 1.39 -11.76
N SER A 157 12.80 2.30 -11.34
CA SER A 157 12.08 2.20 -10.08
C SER A 157 11.34 0.88 -9.99
N GLU A 158 11.54 0.19 -8.88
CA GLU A 158 10.82 -1.03 -8.54
C GLU A 158 9.86 -0.80 -7.39
N ILE A 159 8.75 -1.53 -7.40
CA ILE A 159 7.67 -1.44 -6.42
C ILE A 159 7.31 -2.85 -6.01
N ASP A 160 7.29 -3.11 -4.71
CA ASP A 160 6.78 -4.37 -4.18
C ASP A 160 5.28 -4.22 -3.91
N TRP A 161 4.52 -5.25 -4.28
CA TRP A 161 3.08 -5.29 -4.14
C TRP A 161 2.72 -6.38 -3.15
N TYR A 162 1.86 -6.07 -2.19
CA TYR A 162 1.27 -7.05 -1.29
C TYR A 162 -0.24 -7.11 -1.51
N ILE A 163 -0.72 -8.25 -1.97
CA ILE A 163 -2.15 -8.55 -2.08
C ILE A 163 -2.51 -9.49 -0.93
N PRO A 164 -3.42 -9.11 -0.02
CA PRO A 164 -3.83 -9.98 1.07
C PRO A 164 -4.56 -11.20 0.50
N ILE A 165 -4.15 -12.40 0.88
CA ILE A 165 -4.72 -13.65 0.37
C ILE A 165 -5.11 -14.61 1.49
N LYS A 166 -6.09 -15.46 1.20
CA LYS A 166 -6.49 -16.65 1.98
C LYS A 166 -6.72 -17.84 1.06
N LYS A 167 -6.73 -19.06 1.59
CA LYS A 167 -7.18 -20.22 0.78
C LYS A 167 -8.68 -20.12 0.56
N ARG A 168 -9.17 -20.46 -0.64
CA ARG A 168 -10.60 -20.34 -1.01
C ARG A 168 -11.57 -21.11 -0.11
N ASN A 169 -11.10 -22.16 0.55
CA ASN A 169 -11.90 -23.00 1.46
C ASN A 169 -11.62 -22.73 2.94
N GLU A 170 -10.85 -21.69 3.25
CA GLU A 170 -10.57 -21.28 4.62
C GLU A 170 -11.74 -20.44 5.13
N SER A 171 -12.40 -20.92 6.18
CA SER A 171 -13.50 -20.21 6.82
C SER A 171 -12.98 -18.91 7.43
N ASP A 172 -13.73 -17.82 7.26
CA ASP A 172 -13.46 -16.59 8.01
C ASP A 172 -13.73 -16.87 9.50
N ASN A 173 -12.67 -17.17 10.25
CA ASN A 173 -12.74 -17.22 11.70
C ASN A 173 -12.86 -15.77 12.20
N GLU A 174 -14.09 -15.31 12.41
CA GLU A 174 -14.42 -14.07 13.14
C GLU A 174 -13.96 -14.13 14.61
#